data_AF-A0A1F5SN05-F1
#
_entry.id   AF-A0A1F5SN05-F1
#
_cell.length_a   1.000
_cell.length_b   1.000
_cell.length_c   1.000
_cell.angle_alpha   90.00
_cell.angle_beta   90.00
_cell.angle_gamma   90.00
#
_symmetry.space_group_name_H-M   'P 1'
#
loop_
_entity.id
_entity.type
_entity.pdbx_description
1 polymer ?
#
loop_
_entity_poly.entity_id
_entity_poly.type
_entity_poly.pdbx_seq_one_letter_code
_entity_poly.pdbx_strand_id
1 'polypeptide(L)'
;MTFSLIILLYIYYAFLALWVIFFLAGFYHMLKFGFKTFFTFLSTFFFLVVAVMMLSVSFYYINQLEWDVNIILFEGFLGAFKRPMPFQ
;
A
#
# COMPACT_ATOMS: atom_id res chain seq x y z
N MET A 1 13.07 4.46 -21.97
CA MET A 1 11.65 4.15 -21.65
C MET A 1 11.33 4.84 -20.33
N THR A 2 10.43 5.82 -20.36
CA THR A 2 9.96 6.56 -19.18
C THR A 2 8.69 5.90 -18.66
N PHE A 3 8.56 5.74 -17.35
CA PHE A 3 7.38 5.19 -16.70
C PHE A 3 6.82 6.21 -15.71
N SER A 4 5.54 6.52 -15.83
CA SER A 4 4.88 7.48 -14.94
C SER A 4 4.41 6.77 -13.67
N LEU A 5 4.86 7.27 -12.51
CA LEU A 5 4.57 6.66 -11.21
C LEU A 5 3.09 6.72 -10.84
N ILE A 6 2.35 7.69 -11.40
CA ILE A 6 0.92 7.90 -11.13
C ILE A 6 0.04 6.69 -11.49
N ILE A 7 0.49 5.85 -12.43
CA ILE A 7 -0.21 4.62 -12.80
C ILE A 7 -0.30 3.66 -11.61
N LEU A 8 0.77 3.58 -10.79
CA LEU A 8 0.78 2.74 -9.59
C LEU A 8 -0.16 3.29 -8.52
N LEU A 9 -0.33 4.61 -8.43
CA LEU A 9 -1.29 5.24 -7.52
C LEU A 9 -2.74 4.84 -7.85
N TYR A 10 -3.10 4.80 -9.14
CA TYR A 10 -4.44 4.36 -9.53
C TYR A 10 -4.69 2.88 -9.22
N ILE A 11 -3.67 2.03 -9.42
CA ILE A 11 -3.75 0.61 -9.03
C ILE A 11 -3.94 0.48 -7.52
N TYR A 12 -3.23 1.29 -6.72
CA TYR A 12 -3.41 1.34 -5.28
C TYR A 12 -4.84 1.75 -4.88
N TYR A 13 -5.42 2.75 -5.53
CA TYR A 13 -6.81 3.15 -5.24
C TYR A 13 -7.83 2.07 -5.62
N ALA A 14 -7.63 1.36 -6.73
CA ALA A 14 -8.47 0.22 -7.11
C ALA A 14 -8.39 -0.90 -6.07
N PHE A 15 -7.18 -1.20 -5.58
CA PHE A 15 -6.97 -2.13 -4.47
C PHE A 15 -7.69 -1.68 -3.20
N LEU A 16 -7.59 -0.40 -2.82
CA LEU A 16 -8.30 0.14 -1.66
C LEU A 16 -9.82 -0.01 -1.78
N ALA A 17 -10.38 0.27 -2.96
CA ALA A 17 -11.81 0.10 -3.19
C ALA A 17 -12.26 -1.35 -2.97
N LEU A 18 -11.55 -2.31 -3.56
CA LEU A 18 -11.83 -3.73 -3.35
C LEU A 18 -11.62 -4.15 -1.89
N TRP A 19 -10.55 -3.67 -1.26
CA TRP A 19 -10.24 -3.96 0.14
C TRP A 19 -11.37 -3.47 1.05
N VAL A 20 -11.90 -2.26 0.84
CA VAL A 20 -13.03 -1.72 1.62
C VAL A 20 -14.28 -2.59 1.46
N ILE A 21 -14.58 -3.07 0.24
CA ILE A 21 -15.74 -3.95 -0.01
C ILE A 21 -15.59 -5.27 0.76
N PHE A 22 -14.43 -5.93 0.65
CA PHE A 22 -14.18 -7.18 1.36
C PHE A 22 -14.12 -6.98 2.88
N PHE A 23 -13.55 -5.86 3.32
CA PHE A 23 -13.51 -5.48 4.73
C PHE A 23 -14.93 -5.30 5.28
N LEU A 24 -15.81 -4.58 4.57
CA LEU A 24 -17.22 -4.41 4.96
C LEU A 24 -17.97 -5.74 5.03
N ALA A 25 -17.77 -6.62 4.04
CA ALA A 25 -18.39 -7.95 4.04
C ALA A 25 -17.91 -8.78 5.26
N GLY A 26 -16.61 -8.84 5.50
CA GLY A 26 -16.03 -9.52 6.66
C GLY A 26 -16.49 -8.91 7.98
N PHE A 27 -16.50 -7.58 8.07
CA PHE A 27 -16.93 -6.84 9.25
C PHE A 27 -18.41 -7.08 9.57
N TYR A 28 -19.28 -7.12 8.56
CA TYR A 28 -20.68 -7.49 8.73
C TYR A 28 -20.83 -8.90 9.33
N HIS A 29 -20.09 -9.88 8.82
CA HIS A 29 -20.08 -11.22 9.41
C HIS A 29 -19.56 -11.21 10.85
N MET A 30 -18.48 -10.48 11.12
CA MET A 30 -17.93 -10.35 12.48
C MET A 30 -18.89 -9.63 13.43
N LEU A 31 -19.70 -8.67 12.99
CA LEU A 31 -20.73 -8.07 13.85
C LEU A 31 -21.88 -9.05 14.11
N LYS A 32 -22.31 -9.80 13.09
CA LYS A 32 -23.39 -10.78 13.24
C LYS A 32 -23.05 -11.92 14.22
N PHE A 33 -21.78 -12.32 14.28
CA PHE A 33 -21.33 -13.43 15.14
C PHE A 33 -20.47 -12.99 16.33
N GLY A 34 -19.93 -11.78 16.32
CA GLY A 34 -18.93 -11.28 17.27
C GLY A 34 -19.46 -11.00 18.65
N PHE A 35 -20.75 -10.69 18.80
CA PHE A 35 -21.35 -10.40 20.11
C PHE A 35 -21.84 -11.65 20.85
N LYS A 36 -21.54 -12.85 20.36
CA LYS A 36 -21.97 -14.10 21.01
C LYS A 36 -21.21 -14.39 22.30
N THR A 37 -19.92 -14.07 22.34
CA THR A 37 -19.05 -14.27 23.51
C THR A 37 -18.09 -13.10 23.69
N PHE A 38 -17.58 -12.91 24.92
CA PHE A 38 -16.60 -11.86 25.20
C PHE A 38 -15.33 -12.00 24.33
N PHE A 39 -14.87 -13.23 24.10
CA PHE A 39 -13.72 -13.50 23.25
C PHE A 39 -13.95 -13.09 21.79
N THR A 40 -15.14 -13.37 21.24
CA THR A 40 -15.46 -12.98 19.86
C THR A 40 -15.60 -11.46 19.74
N PHE A 41 -16.10 -10.78 20.77
CA PHE A 41 -16.16 -9.32 20.80
C PHE A 41 -14.74 -8.71 20.81
N LEU A 42 -13.88 -9.19 21.70
CA LEU A 42 -12.49 -8.75 21.80
C LEU A 42 -11.72 -8.99 20.50
N SER A 43 -11.94 -10.14 19.86
CA SER A 43 -11.36 -10.45 18.55
C SER A 43 -11.82 -9.50 17.45
N THR A 44 -13.10 -9.12 17.41
CA THR A 44 -13.62 -8.13 16.46
C THR A 44 -13.00 -6.76 16.70
N PHE A 45 -12.87 -6.35 17.96
CA PHE A 45 -12.22 -5.08 18.31
C PHE A 45 -10.74 -5.06 17.91
N PHE A 46 -10.00 -6.13 18.23
CA PHE A 46 -8.59 -6.25 17.86
C PHE A 46 -8.40 -6.22 16.34
N PHE A 47 -9.24 -6.95 15.59
CA PHE A 47 -9.24 -6.92 14.14
C PHE A 47 -9.44 -5.50 13.57
N LEU A 48 -10.39 -4.75 14.12
CA LEU A 48 -10.64 -3.35 13.73
C LEU A 48 -9.41 -2.47 13.97
N VAL A 49 -8.79 -2.56 15.15
CA VAL A 49 -7.59 -1.77 15.49
C VAL A 49 -6.46 -2.07 14.52
N VAL A 50 -6.19 -3.36 14.24
CA VAL A 50 -5.14 -3.78 13.31
C VAL A 50 -5.43 -3.27 11.89
N ALA A 51 -6.68 -3.35 11.43
CA ALA A 51 -7.06 -2.87 10.10
C ALA A 51 -6.86 -1.35 9.96
N VAL A 52 -7.27 -0.57 10.96
CA VAL A 52 -7.06 0.89 10.98
C VAL A 52 -5.58 1.24 11.03
N MET A 53 -4.78 0.52 11.84
CA MET A 53 -3.33 0.70 11.89
C MET A 53 -2.68 0.42 10.52
N MET A 54 -3.05 -0.67 9.86
CA MET A 54 -2.51 -0.99 8.53
C MET A 54 -2.87 0.07 7.49
N LEU A 55 -4.12 0.56 7.50
CA LEU A 55 -4.54 1.64 6.61
C LEU A 55 -3.75 2.93 6.88
N SER A 56 -3.55 3.28 8.15
CA SER A 56 -2.78 4.45 8.56
C SER A 56 -1.31 4.37 8.12
N VAL A 57 -0.66 3.22 8.34
CA VAL A 57 0.73 3.00 7.89
C VAL A 57 0.83 3.07 6.37
N SER A 58 -0.11 2.45 5.65
CA SER A 58 -0.16 2.51 4.18
C SER A 58 -0.28 3.95 3.68
N PHE A 59 -1.17 4.75 4.28
CA PHE A 59 -1.35 6.15 3.91
C PHE A 59 -0.10 6.99 4.20
N TYR A 60 0.54 6.77 5.35
CA TYR A 60 1.77 7.46 5.74
C TYR A 60 2.89 7.29 4.70
N TYR A 61 3.10 6.06 4.20
CA TYR A 61 4.13 5.80 3.19
C TYR A 61 3.77 6.36 1.81
N ILE A 62 2.50 6.27 1.41
CA ILE A 62 2.06 6.75 0.09
C ILE A 62 2.10 8.26 -0.02
N ASN A 63 1.84 8.98 1.06
CA ASN A 63 1.87 10.44 1.08
C ASN A 63 3.29 11.02 1.03
N GLN A 64 4.33 10.20 1.20
CA GLN A 64 5.73 10.62 1.07
C GLN A 64 6.23 10.59 -0.37
N LEU A 65 5.48 9.98 -1.29
CA LEU A 65 5.90 9.80 -2.67
C LEU A 65 5.44 10.98 -3.54
N GLU A 66 6.35 11.51 -4.36
CA GLU A 66 6.02 12.44 -5.42
C GLU A 66 5.48 11.68 -6.64
N TRP A 67 4.15 11.72 -6.83
CA TRP A 67 3.48 10.93 -7.86
C TRP A 67 3.60 11.49 -9.28
N ASP A 68 4.03 12.75 -9.43
CA ASP A 68 4.23 13.42 -10.72
C ASP A 68 5.63 13.15 -11.32
N VAL A 69 6.38 12.22 -10.73
CA VAL A 69 7.73 11.86 -11.20
C VAL A 69 7.63 10.84 -12.34
N ASN A 70 8.33 11.14 -13.44
CA ASN A 70 8.58 10.21 -14.53
C ASN A 70 9.93 9.51 -14.30
N ILE A 71 9.90 8.21 -14.04
CA ILE A 71 11.12 7.44 -13.79
C ILE A 71 11.70 6.98 -15.12
N ILE A 72 12.98 7.28 -15.34
CA ILE A 72 13.75 6.75 -16.47
C ILE A 72 14.34 5.40 -16.05
N LEU A 73 13.79 4.31 -16.56
CA LEU A 73 14.11 2.94 -16.12
C LEU A 73 15.59 2.51 -16.35
N PHE A 74 16.38 3.27 -17.12
CA PHE A 74 17.73 2.86 -17.57
C PHE A 74 18.84 3.90 -17.36
N GLU A 75 18.58 5.03 -16.70
CA GLU A 75 19.59 6.10 -16.57
C GLU A 75 20.81 5.67 -15.74
N GLY A 76 20.60 4.88 -14.68
CA GLY A 76 21.68 4.34 -13.84
C GLY A 76 22.54 3.26 -14.51
N PHE A 77 21.99 2.48 -15.44
CA PHE A 77 22.71 1.38 -16.10
C PHE A 77 23.75 1.91 -17.10
N LEU A 78 23.42 2.96 -17.86
CA LEU A 78 24.36 3.60 -18.80
C LEU A 78 25.35 4.53 -18.09
N GLY A 79 24.98 5.12 -16.95
CA GLY A 79 25.88 5.93 -16.13
C GLY A 79 27.02 5.13 -15.47
N ALA A 80 26.79 3.86 -15.15
CA ALA A 80 27.82 2.95 -14.63
C ALA A 80 28.86 2.56 -15.69
N PHE A 81 28.47 2.51 -16.97
CA PHE A 81 29.35 2.18 -18.09
C PHE A 81 30.15 3.39 -18.62
N LYS A 82 29.75 4.61 -18.25
CA LYS A 82 30.35 5.88 -18.72
C LYS A 82 31.42 6.45 -17.79
N ARG A 83 31.71 5.83 -16.64
CA ARG A 83 32.85 6.27 -15.81
C ARG A 83 34.13 5.69 -16.42
N PRO A 84 35.02 6.49 -17.03
CA PRO A 84 36.36 6.00 -17.30
C PRO A 84 36.97 5.63 -15.95
N MET A 85 37.42 4.38 -15.82
CA MET A 85 38.23 3.99 -14.66
C MET A 85 39.43 4.94 -14.60
N PRO A 86 39.69 5.60 -13.46
CA PRO A 86 40.93 6.33 -13.31
C PRO A 86 42.05 5.30 -13.35
N PHE A 87 42.75 5.21 -14.49
CA PHE A 87 44.04 4.56 -14.54
C PHE A 87 44.98 5.37 -13.65
N GLN A 88 45.24 4.84 -12.44
CA GLN A 88 46.39 5.22 -11.63
C GLN A 88 47.62 4.47 -12.10
#